data_AF-A0A3Q7Y721-F1
#
_entry.id   AF-A0A3Q7Y721-F1
#
_cell.length_a   1.000
_cell.length_b   1.000
_cell.length_c   1.000
_cell.angle_alpha   90.00
_cell.angle_beta   90.00
_cell.angle_gamma   90.00
#
_symmetry.space_group_name_H-M   'P 1'
#
loop_
_entity.id
_entity.type
_entity.pdbx_description
1 polymer ?
#
loop_
_entity_poly.entity_id
_entity_poly.type
_entity_poly.pdbx_seq_one_letter_code
_entity_poly.pdbx_strand_id
1 'polypeptide(L)'
;MGGKIDYEINKQGGPYVFRINGQTYHLLGSLCPDNGEKPKFAQLYIHDTENEISNRLGFIQGDNQNNLLQEKLVTNILHMLDNHNVLVKSFRMVRDKYDHHDVGELKLRLLSNRLTDGRQNNLPCCSEVAALLVDESSNEESHRVIIVEHKTIGLQRIKELHPSFMALQYPLLFPYGEDGYRIGISHRNPETGSCYKRKTVTMRQYYSFRLQQRAGEAQTLLRSGRLFQQYMVDAYASIEEVRINWIRKNQKQLRAELYNGLRDAINQGDVMTNSVGRMTILPSSYTGGPRYRVQNYQDAMAICRYAGYPDLFLTFTCNPKWPEIQFFLETVEGQKSDDRPDIISRVFSIKLWELINDIKCQQIFGKVTSEF
;
A
#
# COMPACT_ATOMS: atom_id res chain seq x y z
N MET A 1 6.45 6.03 -0.93
CA MET A 1 5.30 6.33 -1.80
C MET A 1 5.60 7.53 -2.68
N GLY A 2 5.58 7.37 -4.01
CA GLY A 2 5.61 8.47 -4.96
C GLY A 2 4.19 8.92 -5.31
N GLY A 3 4.00 10.22 -5.54
CA GLY A 3 2.71 10.80 -5.93
C GLY A 3 2.82 12.32 -6.05
N LYS A 4 1.91 12.94 -6.78
CA LYS A 4 1.89 14.40 -6.91
C LYS A 4 1.26 15.01 -5.65
N ILE A 5 2.11 15.44 -4.72
CA ILE A 5 1.65 16.04 -3.46
C ILE A 5 1.16 17.47 -3.72
N ASP A 6 -0.02 17.78 -3.21
CA ASP A 6 -0.62 19.11 -3.27
C ASP A 6 -0.35 19.85 -1.95
N TYR A 7 0.64 20.74 -1.99
CA TYR A 7 1.04 21.54 -0.83
C TYR A 7 0.17 22.80 -0.64
N GLU A 8 -0.62 23.19 -1.64
CA GLU A 8 -1.42 24.43 -1.59
C GLU A 8 -2.50 24.35 -0.52
N ILE A 9 -3.02 23.15 -0.24
CA ILE A 9 -4.13 22.94 0.69
C ILE A 9 -3.79 23.31 2.14
N ASN A 10 -2.51 23.24 2.52
CA ASN A 10 -2.04 23.53 3.88
C ASN A 10 -1.59 24.98 4.08
N LYS A 11 -1.75 25.85 3.07
CA LYS A 11 -1.44 27.28 3.18
C LYS A 11 -2.51 28.08 3.92
N GLN A 12 -3.70 27.51 4.09
CA GLN A 12 -4.81 28.13 4.80
C GLN A 12 -4.86 27.65 6.25
N GLY A 13 -5.44 28.46 7.14
CA GLY A 13 -5.65 28.06 8.54
C GLY A 13 -6.62 26.88 8.63
N GLY A 14 -6.15 25.76 9.15
CA GLY A 14 -6.94 24.53 9.29
C GLY A 14 -6.10 23.34 9.76
N PRO A 15 -6.75 22.20 10.06
CA PRO A 15 -6.03 20.97 10.35
C PRO A 15 -5.21 20.54 9.13
N TYR A 16 -4.03 19.97 9.37
CA TYR A 16 -3.14 19.52 8.31
C TYR A 16 -3.80 18.45 7.43
N VAL A 17 -3.85 18.69 6.12
CA VAL A 17 -4.38 17.77 5.12
C VAL A 17 -3.25 17.31 4.21
N PHE A 18 -2.91 16.02 4.28
CA PHE A 18 -2.01 15.42 3.31
C PHE A 18 -2.80 15.01 2.06
N ARG A 19 -2.58 15.72 0.95
CA ARG A 19 -3.29 15.48 -0.32
C ARG A 19 -2.32 15.00 -1.40
N ILE A 20 -2.65 13.85 -1.99
CA ILE A 20 -1.99 13.33 -3.19
C ILE A 20 -2.98 13.41 -4.35
N ASN A 21 -2.52 13.93 -5.48
CA ASN A 21 -3.24 13.98 -6.73
C ASN A 21 -2.69 12.93 -7.71
N GLY A 22 -3.59 12.36 -8.53
CA GLY A 22 -3.22 11.37 -9.53
C GLY A 22 -3.09 9.96 -8.97
N GLN A 23 -2.13 9.19 -9.48
CA GLN A 23 -1.86 7.82 -9.03
C GLN A 23 -0.65 7.81 -8.10
N THR A 24 -0.73 6.99 -7.07
CA THR A 24 0.42 6.61 -6.25
C THR A 24 1.28 5.64 -7.04
N TYR A 25 2.60 5.78 -6.94
CA TYR A 25 3.53 4.93 -7.67
C TYR A 25 4.76 4.62 -6.83
N HIS A 26 5.34 3.46 -7.07
CA HIS A 26 6.65 3.08 -6.55
C HIS A 26 7.59 3.01 -7.73
N LEU A 27 8.69 3.73 -7.63
CA LEU A 27 9.67 3.89 -8.69
C LEU A 27 10.98 3.28 -8.24
N LEU A 28 11.62 2.54 -9.14
CA LEU A 28 12.95 2.00 -8.96
C LEU A 28 13.86 2.59 -10.03
N GLY A 29 15.02 3.10 -9.60
CA GLY A 29 16.04 3.64 -10.50
C GLY A 29 16.94 2.57 -11.08
N SER A 30 17.86 3.01 -11.94
CA SER A 30 18.93 2.20 -12.51
C SER A 30 19.79 1.55 -11.42
N LEU A 31 20.46 0.46 -11.79
CA LEU A 31 21.38 -0.26 -10.89
C LEU A 31 22.57 0.61 -10.47
N CYS A 32 23.05 1.48 -11.36
CA CYS A 32 24.16 2.40 -11.12
C CYS A 32 23.71 3.87 -11.18
N PRO A 33 24.35 4.77 -10.42
CA PRO A 33 24.12 6.21 -10.55
C PRO A 33 24.56 6.74 -11.92
N ASP A 34 24.02 7.89 -12.31
CA ASP A 34 24.50 8.64 -13.46
C ASP A 34 25.93 9.15 -13.21
N ASN A 35 26.69 9.40 -14.29
CA ASN A 35 28.09 9.79 -14.19
C ASN A 35 28.25 11.06 -13.34
N GLY A 36 28.95 10.95 -12.21
CA GLY A 36 29.20 12.07 -11.29
C GLY A 36 28.11 12.30 -10.23
N GLU A 37 27.00 11.55 -10.27
CA GLU A 37 26.01 11.58 -9.20
C GLU A 37 26.37 10.63 -8.04
N LYS A 38 25.95 11.01 -6.82
CA LYS A 38 26.06 10.12 -5.66
C LYS A 38 25.02 9.00 -5.72
N PRO A 39 25.36 7.77 -5.33
CA PRO A 39 24.42 6.65 -5.31
C PRO A 39 23.26 6.91 -4.34
N LYS A 40 22.04 6.54 -4.73
CA LYS A 40 20.80 6.72 -3.94
C LYS A 40 19.97 5.44 -3.88
N PHE A 41 19.23 5.25 -2.79
CA PHE A 41 18.28 4.14 -2.61
C PHE A 41 18.92 2.75 -2.81
N ALA A 42 18.44 1.96 -3.78
CA ALA A 42 18.94 0.62 -4.07
C ALA A 42 20.38 0.61 -4.62
N GLN A 43 20.82 1.70 -5.25
CA GLN A 43 22.18 1.83 -5.79
C GLN A 43 23.25 1.71 -4.71
N LEU A 44 22.92 2.04 -3.46
CA LEU A 44 23.83 1.92 -2.32
C LEU A 44 24.26 0.47 -2.04
N TYR A 45 23.47 -0.51 -2.48
CA TYR A 45 23.83 -1.93 -2.36
C TYR A 45 24.76 -2.39 -3.49
N ILE A 46 24.90 -1.59 -4.55
CA ILE A 46 25.54 -1.99 -5.82
C ILE A 46 26.82 -1.19 -6.08
N HIS A 47 26.76 0.13 -5.95
CA HIS A 47 27.84 1.05 -6.33
C HIS A 47 28.49 1.68 -5.10
N ASP A 48 29.82 1.80 -5.12
CA ASP A 48 30.63 2.43 -4.05
C ASP A 48 30.30 1.83 -2.66
N THR A 49 30.42 0.51 -2.56
CA THR A 49 30.07 -0.20 -1.32
C THR A 49 31.08 -0.02 -0.21
N GLU A 50 32.31 0.40 -0.53
CA GLU A 50 33.33 0.74 0.46
C GLU A 50 32.91 1.96 1.30
N ASN A 51 32.23 2.94 0.69
CA ASN A 51 31.73 4.13 1.37
C ASN A 51 30.22 4.05 1.68
N GLU A 52 29.60 2.87 1.65
CA GLU A 52 28.16 2.69 1.80
C GLU A 52 27.61 3.29 3.10
N ILE A 53 28.32 3.09 4.21
CA ILE A 53 27.92 3.60 5.52
C ILE A 53 27.97 5.13 5.55
N SER A 54 29.07 5.71 5.06
CA SER A 54 29.26 7.16 4.94
C SER A 54 28.20 7.79 4.03
N ASN A 55 27.92 7.16 2.89
CA ASN A 55 26.90 7.59 1.94
C ASN A 55 25.50 7.57 2.58
N ARG A 56 25.16 6.52 3.34
CA ARG A 56 23.87 6.42 4.06
C ARG A 56 23.73 7.45 5.18
N LEU A 57 24.78 7.67 5.97
CA LEU A 57 24.79 8.68 7.03
C LEU A 57 24.67 10.10 6.47
N GLY A 58 25.29 10.36 5.31
CA GLY A 58 25.19 11.64 4.60
C GLY A 58 23.77 12.03 4.17
N PHE A 59 22.85 11.07 4.04
CA PHE A 59 21.42 11.36 3.78
C PHE A 59 20.60 11.60 5.05
N ILE A 60 21.11 11.16 6.22
CA ILE A 60 20.38 11.23 7.51
C ILE A 60 20.71 12.53 8.25
N GLN A 61 21.90 13.10 8.06
CA GLN A 61 22.38 14.22 8.86
C GLN A 61 22.24 15.58 8.17
N GLY A 62 21.57 16.50 8.87
CA GLY A 62 22.04 17.88 9.02
C GLY A 62 22.81 17.98 10.34
N ASP A 63 24.09 18.34 10.28
CA ASP A 63 24.99 18.81 11.35
C ASP A 63 24.73 18.34 12.81
N ASN A 64 24.86 17.05 13.16
CA ASN A 64 24.86 16.65 14.58
C ASN A 64 25.82 15.51 14.96
N GLN A 65 26.44 15.70 16.13
CA GLN A 65 27.75 15.18 16.59
C GLN A 65 27.82 13.72 17.10
N ASN A 66 26.85 12.84 16.81
CA ASN A 66 26.85 11.45 17.32
C ASN A 66 27.11 10.39 16.24
N ASN A 67 28.20 10.56 15.49
CA ASN A 67 28.54 9.71 14.34
C ASN A 67 28.82 8.24 14.71
N LEU A 68 29.55 7.97 15.80
CA LEU A 68 30.05 6.62 16.10
C LEU A 68 28.95 5.60 16.46
N LEU A 69 27.93 6.01 17.22
CA LEU A 69 26.83 5.11 17.59
C LEU A 69 25.90 4.84 16.40
N GLN A 70 25.67 5.87 15.58
CA GLN A 70 24.87 5.75 14.36
C GLN A 70 25.57 4.87 13.33
N GLU A 71 26.88 5.04 13.17
CA GLU A 71 27.71 4.21 12.31
C GLU A 71 27.62 2.73 12.72
N LYS A 72 27.86 2.41 14.00
CA LYS A 72 27.72 1.03 14.50
C LYS A 72 26.33 0.44 14.26
N LEU A 73 25.28 1.24 14.44
CA LEU A 73 23.90 0.80 14.22
C LEU A 73 23.63 0.53 12.74
N VAL A 74 24.06 1.42 11.84
CA VAL A 74 23.93 1.23 10.40
C VAL A 74 24.70 0.00 9.95
N THR A 75 25.93 -0.20 10.44
CA THR A 75 26.74 -1.39 10.15
C THR A 75 26.04 -2.68 10.58
N ASN A 76 25.48 -2.70 11.79
CA ASN A 76 24.76 -3.88 12.30
C ASN A 76 23.50 -4.19 11.48
N ILE A 77 22.73 -3.16 11.10
CA ILE A 77 21.55 -3.32 10.24
C ILE A 77 21.97 -3.83 8.86
N LEU A 78 23.05 -3.29 8.29
CA LEU A 78 23.55 -3.70 6.98
C LEU A 78 23.98 -5.16 7.00
N HIS A 79 24.77 -5.56 8.01
CA HIS A 79 25.18 -6.95 8.19
C HIS A 79 23.99 -7.91 8.33
N MET A 80 22.95 -7.51 9.07
CA MET A 80 21.71 -8.27 9.17
C MET A 80 21.02 -8.41 7.81
N LEU A 81 20.91 -7.33 7.05
CA LEU A 81 20.29 -7.34 5.73
C LEU A 81 21.09 -8.15 4.71
N ASP A 82 22.42 -8.03 4.69
CA ASP A 82 23.28 -8.81 3.79
C ASP A 82 23.17 -10.32 4.07
N ASN A 83 23.06 -10.70 5.35
CA ASN A 83 22.96 -12.10 5.74
C ASN A 83 21.58 -12.71 5.51
N HIS A 84 20.50 -11.93 5.64
CA HIS A 84 19.14 -12.49 5.68
C HIS A 84 18.23 -12.04 4.55
N ASN A 85 18.40 -10.83 4.01
CA ASN A 85 17.47 -10.28 3.04
C ASN A 85 17.79 -10.76 1.62
N VAL A 86 16.85 -11.50 1.01
CA VAL A 86 17.04 -12.05 -0.34
C VAL A 86 17.12 -11.00 -1.44
N LEU A 87 16.45 -9.86 -1.27
CA LEU A 87 16.49 -8.77 -2.23
C LEU A 87 17.85 -8.09 -2.19
N VAL A 88 18.38 -7.86 -0.98
CA VAL A 88 19.72 -7.31 -0.80
C VAL A 88 20.77 -8.23 -1.39
N LYS A 89 20.70 -9.53 -1.11
CA LYS A 89 21.59 -10.53 -1.75
C LYS A 89 21.51 -10.49 -3.28
N SER A 90 20.32 -10.31 -3.84
CA SER A 90 20.15 -10.17 -5.30
C SER A 90 20.86 -8.92 -5.84
N PHE A 91 20.82 -7.80 -5.12
CA PHE A 91 21.59 -6.60 -5.47
C PHE A 91 23.11 -6.79 -5.26
N ARG A 92 23.53 -7.52 -4.21
CA ARG A 92 24.95 -7.86 -3.98
C ARG A 92 25.51 -8.76 -5.08
N MET A 93 24.72 -9.71 -5.60
CA MET A 93 25.12 -10.52 -6.76
C MET A 93 25.39 -9.64 -7.99
N VAL A 94 24.61 -8.57 -8.19
CA VAL A 94 24.84 -7.60 -9.26
C VAL A 94 26.13 -6.83 -9.04
N ARG A 95 26.39 -6.36 -7.80
CA ARG A 95 27.66 -5.72 -7.41
C ARG A 95 28.85 -6.61 -7.75
N ASP A 96 28.84 -7.84 -7.26
CA ASP A 96 29.98 -8.76 -7.42
C ASP A 96 30.27 -8.97 -8.90
N LYS A 97 29.24 -9.02 -9.76
CA LYS A 97 29.42 -9.12 -11.21
C LYS A 97 30.03 -7.87 -11.85
N TYR A 98 29.74 -6.67 -11.35
CA TYR A 98 30.41 -5.44 -11.80
C TYR A 98 31.88 -5.39 -11.36
N ASP A 99 32.18 -5.76 -10.12
CA ASP A 99 33.54 -5.71 -9.57
C ASP A 99 34.51 -6.64 -10.30
N HIS A 100 34.01 -7.79 -10.77
CA HIS A 100 34.79 -8.76 -11.53
C HIS A 100 35.01 -8.36 -13.01
N HIS A 101 34.53 -7.19 -13.45
CA HIS A 101 34.71 -6.61 -14.80
C HIS A 101 34.30 -7.53 -15.98
N ASP A 102 33.48 -8.55 -15.71
CA ASP A 102 33.31 -9.69 -16.62
C ASP A 102 32.00 -9.63 -17.43
N VAL A 103 31.27 -8.51 -17.41
CA VAL A 103 29.93 -8.45 -18.01
C VAL A 103 29.58 -7.10 -18.63
N GLY A 104 28.93 -7.14 -19.79
CA GLY A 104 28.28 -6.00 -20.45
C GLY A 104 27.02 -5.50 -19.72
N GLU A 105 26.05 -4.92 -20.44
CA GLU A 105 24.83 -4.38 -19.84
C GLU A 105 24.02 -5.45 -19.08
N LEU A 106 24.05 -5.37 -17.74
CA LEU A 106 23.30 -6.28 -16.86
C LEU A 106 21.85 -5.82 -16.68
N LYS A 107 20.93 -6.79 -16.67
CA LYS A 107 19.53 -6.60 -16.28
C LYS A 107 19.15 -7.52 -15.14
N LEU A 108 18.69 -6.94 -14.03
CA LEU A 108 18.14 -7.65 -12.88
C LEU A 108 16.63 -7.80 -13.04
N ARG A 109 16.13 -9.02 -13.19
CA ARG A 109 14.69 -9.32 -13.25
C ARG A 109 14.20 -9.83 -11.90
N LEU A 110 13.37 -9.07 -11.18
CA LEU A 110 12.64 -9.58 -10.02
C LEU A 110 11.36 -10.25 -10.50
N LEU A 111 11.21 -11.52 -10.16
CA LEU A 111 10.12 -12.38 -10.63
C LEU A 111 8.89 -12.21 -9.73
N SER A 112 7.67 -12.17 -10.29
CA SER A 112 6.44 -12.28 -9.49
C SER A 112 6.01 -13.70 -9.20
N ASN A 113 6.29 -14.62 -10.12
CA ASN A 113 5.81 -15.98 -10.03
C ASN A 113 6.81 -16.77 -9.19
N ARG A 114 6.40 -17.17 -7.99
CA ARG A 114 7.17 -18.10 -7.18
C ARG A 114 6.92 -19.51 -7.69
N LEU A 115 7.99 -20.29 -7.84
CA LEU A 115 7.92 -21.71 -8.17
C LEU A 115 7.35 -22.53 -6.99
N THR A 116 7.48 -22.01 -5.77
CA THR A 116 7.10 -22.64 -4.51
C THR A 116 5.98 -21.87 -3.81
N ASP A 117 5.11 -22.58 -3.08
CA ASP A 117 4.10 -21.92 -2.25
C ASP A 117 4.75 -21.37 -0.97
N GLY A 118 4.92 -20.05 -0.93
CA GLY A 118 5.44 -19.31 0.24
C GLY A 118 4.71 -19.51 1.58
N ARG A 119 3.63 -20.31 1.62
CA ARG A 119 2.98 -20.78 2.88
C ARG A 119 3.56 -22.07 3.44
N GLN A 120 4.10 -22.92 2.57
CA GLN A 120 4.74 -24.18 2.96
C GLN A 120 6.24 -23.96 3.19
N ASN A 121 6.85 -23.09 2.38
CA ASN A 121 8.23 -22.68 2.51
C ASN A 121 8.29 -21.19 2.91
N ASN A 122 8.67 -20.90 4.16
CA ASN A 122 8.59 -19.55 4.72
C ASN A 122 9.74 -18.62 4.30
N LEU A 123 10.85 -19.17 3.78
CA LEU A 123 12.06 -18.41 3.45
C LEU A 123 12.25 -18.40 1.93
N PRO A 124 12.11 -17.23 1.27
CA PRO A 124 12.44 -17.13 -0.15
C PRO A 124 13.93 -17.39 -0.38
N CYS A 125 14.28 -17.89 -1.57
CA CYS A 125 15.66 -17.98 -2.04
C CYS A 125 15.94 -16.95 -3.15
N CYS A 126 17.19 -16.50 -3.27
CA CYS A 126 17.56 -15.46 -4.26
C CYS A 126 17.23 -15.89 -5.69
N SER A 127 17.45 -17.16 -6.04
CA SER A 127 17.11 -17.73 -7.34
C SER A 127 15.59 -17.79 -7.62
N GLU A 128 14.75 -17.80 -6.59
CA GLU A 128 13.29 -17.75 -6.74
C GLU A 128 12.77 -16.31 -6.90
N VAL A 129 13.54 -15.33 -6.41
CA VAL A 129 13.12 -13.93 -6.33
C VAL A 129 13.68 -13.10 -7.47
N ALA A 130 14.89 -13.40 -7.91
CA ALA A 130 15.60 -12.64 -8.93
C ALA A 130 16.31 -13.56 -9.94
N ALA A 131 16.32 -13.13 -11.20
CA ALA A 131 17.14 -13.67 -12.26
C ALA A 131 18.03 -12.56 -12.83
N LEU A 132 19.32 -12.86 -13.01
CA LEU A 132 20.27 -11.98 -13.67
C LEU A 132 20.37 -12.38 -15.14
N LEU A 133 20.15 -11.44 -16.05
CA LEU A 133 20.31 -11.66 -17.49
C LEU A 133 21.48 -10.86 -18.02
N VAL A 134 22.30 -11.55 -18.80
CA VAL A 134 23.40 -11.00 -19.60
C VAL A 134 22.95 -11.14 -21.05
N ASP A 135 22.62 -10.02 -21.68
CA ASP A 135 22.43 -9.90 -23.13
C ASP A 135 21.41 -10.87 -23.77
N GLU A 136 20.10 -10.60 -23.64
CA GLU A 136 19.06 -11.19 -24.52
C GLU A 136 17.81 -10.30 -24.72
N SER A 137 17.29 -10.31 -25.96
CA SER A 137 16.17 -9.57 -26.53
C SER A 137 14.78 -10.18 -26.24
N SER A 138 14.56 -10.77 -25.06
CA SER A 138 13.24 -11.26 -24.68
C SER A 138 12.40 -10.13 -24.07
N ASN A 139 11.73 -9.36 -24.93
CA ASN A 139 10.66 -8.42 -24.57
C ASN A 139 9.38 -9.18 -24.18
N GLU A 140 9.44 -10.05 -23.18
CA GLU A 140 8.22 -10.45 -22.50
C GLU A 140 7.86 -9.33 -21.53
N GLU A 141 7.05 -8.38 -22.01
CA GLU A 141 6.35 -7.39 -21.20
C GLU A 141 5.31 -8.06 -20.29
N SER A 142 5.74 -9.03 -19.49
CA SER A 142 4.92 -9.51 -18.40
C SER A 142 4.90 -8.40 -17.37
N HIS A 143 3.72 -7.81 -17.21
CA HIS A 143 3.34 -6.84 -16.17
C HIS A 143 3.62 -7.28 -14.72
N ARG A 144 4.37 -8.36 -14.53
CA ARG A 144 4.67 -9.02 -13.28
C ARG A 144 6.18 -9.21 -13.06
N VAL A 145 7.03 -8.63 -13.88
CA VAL A 145 8.49 -8.66 -13.68
C VAL A 145 8.99 -7.22 -13.51
N ILE A 146 9.88 -6.98 -12.55
CA ILE A 146 10.60 -5.71 -12.40
C ILE A 146 11.95 -5.90 -13.10
N ILE A 147 12.27 -5.08 -14.10
CA ILE A 147 13.52 -5.23 -14.89
C ILE A 147 14.43 -4.04 -14.62
N VAL A 148 15.36 -4.16 -13.69
CA VAL A 148 16.30 -3.07 -13.39
C VAL A 148 17.52 -3.20 -14.29
N GLU A 149 17.79 -2.19 -15.10
CA GLU A 149 18.91 -2.20 -16.05
C GLU A 149 20.11 -1.39 -15.52
N HIS A 150 21.30 -1.65 -16.11
CA HIS A 150 22.56 -0.99 -15.73
C HIS A 150 22.46 0.54 -15.78
N LYS A 151 22.09 1.09 -16.94
CA LYS A 151 21.83 2.52 -17.16
C LYS A 151 20.59 2.67 -18.03
N THR A 152 19.46 2.96 -17.40
CA THR A 152 18.22 3.36 -18.09
C THR A 152 17.99 4.84 -17.97
N ILE A 153 17.47 5.43 -19.05
CA ILE A 153 16.92 6.77 -19.01
C ILE A 153 15.58 6.71 -18.26
N GLY A 154 15.63 6.92 -16.95
CA GLY A 154 14.46 7.13 -16.11
C GLY A 154 14.14 6.02 -15.11
N LEU A 155 13.12 6.30 -14.30
CA LEU A 155 12.64 5.46 -13.21
C LEU A 155 11.58 4.48 -13.71
N GLN A 156 11.68 3.21 -13.33
CA GLN A 156 10.68 2.20 -13.67
C GLN A 156 9.62 2.06 -12.59
N ARG A 157 8.35 1.94 -13.02
CA ARG A 157 7.23 1.74 -12.10
C ARG A 157 7.09 0.29 -11.68
N ILE A 158 7.18 0.04 -10.39
CA ILE A 158 6.82 -1.23 -9.77
C ILE A 158 5.30 -1.27 -9.61
N LYS A 159 4.66 -2.35 -10.09
CA LYS A 159 3.23 -2.57 -9.88
C LYS A 159 2.93 -3.04 -8.46
N GLU A 160 1.80 -2.60 -7.93
CA GLU A 160 1.32 -2.86 -6.58
C GLU A 160 0.97 -4.36 -6.35
N LEU A 161 0.81 -5.10 -7.46
CA LEU A 161 0.54 -6.54 -7.47
C LEU A 161 1.79 -7.41 -7.39
N HIS A 162 2.98 -6.81 -7.44
CA HIS A 162 4.24 -7.54 -7.35
C HIS A 162 4.46 -8.00 -5.89
N PRO A 163 4.81 -9.28 -5.63
CA PRO A 163 5.00 -9.78 -4.26
C PRO A 163 6.02 -8.96 -3.46
N SER A 164 7.14 -8.58 -4.07
CA SER A 164 8.19 -7.80 -3.42
C SER A 164 7.87 -6.30 -3.27
N PHE A 165 6.69 -5.82 -3.67
CA PHE A 165 6.34 -4.39 -3.64
C PHE A 165 6.54 -3.75 -2.26
N MET A 166 5.99 -4.37 -1.22
CA MET A 166 6.13 -3.86 0.16
C MET A 166 7.55 -4.06 0.72
N ALA A 167 8.20 -5.18 0.40
CA ALA A 167 9.55 -5.48 0.87
C ALA A 167 10.62 -4.54 0.28
N LEU A 168 10.47 -4.15 -1.00
CA LEU A 168 11.34 -3.16 -1.64
C LEU A 168 11.17 -1.76 -1.04
N GLN A 169 9.95 -1.39 -0.65
CA GLN A 169 9.68 -0.10 -0.01
C GLN A 169 10.13 -0.06 1.46
N TYR A 170 9.99 -1.18 2.18
CA TYR A 170 10.20 -1.27 3.62
C TYR A 170 11.18 -2.39 4.02
N PRO A 171 12.47 -2.34 3.63
CA PRO A 171 13.42 -3.42 3.92
C PRO A 171 13.54 -3.77 5.41
N LEU A 172 13.38 -2.78 6.29
CA LEU A 172 13.45 -2.99 7.75
C LEU A 172 12.20 -3.65 8.34
N LEU A 173 11.03 -3.50 7.71
CA LEU A 173 9.82 -4.22 8.11
C LEU A 173 9.83 -5.67 7.62
N PHE A 174 10.58 -5.93 6.55
CA PHE A 174 10.68 -7.23 5.90
C PHE A 174 12.15 -7.66 5.83
N PRO A 175 12.79 -7.98 6.98
CA PRO A 175 14.23 -8.26 7.05
C PRO A 175 14.67 -9.44 6.18
N TYR A 176 13.77 -10.40 5.91
CA TYR A 176 14.04 -11.54 5.02
C TYR A 176 13.67 -11.29 3.55
N GLY A 177 13.12 -10.11 3.21
CA GLY A 177 12.57 -9.83 1.87
C GLY A 177 11.29 -10.63 1.58
N GLU A 178 10.47 -10.83 2.60
CA GLU A 178 9.23 -11.63 2.56
C GLU A 178 8.27 -11.16 1.47
N ASP A 179 7.56 -12.10 0.85
CA ASP A 179 6.54 -11.79 -0.14
C ASP A 179 5.32 -11.11 0.49
N GLY A 180 4.89 -10.02 -0.15
CA GLY A 180 3.62 -9.35 0.10
C GLY A 180 2.44 -10.02 -0.61
N TYR A 181 1.42 -9.22 -0.90
CA TYR A 181 0.24 -9.70 -1.62
C TYR A 181 0.60 -10.13 -3.06
N ARG A 182 0.07 -11.28 -3.49
CA ARG A 182 0.10 -11.74 -4.88
C ARG A 182 -1.25 -12.30 -5.30
N ILE A 183 -1.53 -12.27 -6.60
CA ILE A 183 -2.75 -12.86 -7.15
C ILE A 183 -2.67 -14.39 -7.03
N GLY A 184 -3.80 -15.03 -6.71
CA GLY A 184 -3.89 -16.49 -6.65
C GLY A 184 -3.60 -17.11 -5.30
N ILE A 185 -3.42 -16.32 -4.23
CA ILE A 185 -3.33 -16.84 -2.87
C ILE A 185 -4.65 -17.55 -2.51
N SER A 186 -4.64 -18.87 -2.33
CA SER A 186 -5.84 -19.66 -1.98
C SER A 186 -6.32 -19.40 -0.55
N HIS A 187 -7.59 -19.64 -0.24
CA HIS A 187 -8.03 -19.73 1.18
C HIS A 187 -7.49 -21.01 1.85
N ARG A 188 -7.33 -20.99 3.19
CA ARG A 188 -6.98 -22.20 3.95
C ARG A 188 -8.17 -23.16 3.88
N ASN A 189 -7.95 -24.37 3.37
CA ASN A 189 -8.97 -25.41 3.12
C ASN A 189 -10.06 -25.01 2.10
N PRO A 190 -9.78 -25.06 0.79
CA PRO A 190 -10.80 -24.86 -0.23
C PRO A 190 -11.82 -26.02 -0.30
N GLU A 191 -11.49 -27.20 0.24
CA GLU A 191 -12.29 -28.43 0.10
C GLU A 191 -13.23 -28.71 1.28
N THR A 192 -12.91 -28.29 2.51
CA THR A 192 -13.83 -28.40 3.65
C THR A 192 -14.72 -27.17 3.76
N GLY A 193 -15.73 -27.10 2.87
CA GLY A 193 -17.00 -26.43 3.12
C GLY A 193 -16.99 -24.93 3.48
N SER A 194 -15.91 -24.18 3.22
CA SER A 194 -15.92 -22.76 3.52
C SER A 194 -16.92 -22.03 2.60
N CYS A 195 -17.83 -21.25 3.18
CA CYS A 195 -18.92 -20.54 2.51
C CYS A 195 -18.47 -19.37 1.59
N TYR A 196 -17.19 -19.32 1.22
CA TYR A 196 -16.64 -18.21 0.46
C TYR A 196 -16.94 -18.35 -1.03
N LYS A 197 -17.67 -17.38 -1.59
CA LYS A 197 -17.91 -17.26 -3.03
C LYS A 197 -16.63 -17.17 -3.89
N ARG A 198 -15.47 -16.89 -3.27
CA ARG A 198 -14.16 -16.76 -3.94
C ARG A 198 -13.17 -17.78 -3.38
N LYS A 199 -12.44 -18.44 -4.27
CA LYS A 199 -11.38 -19.41 -3.93
C LYS A 199 -10.06 -18.75 -3.50
N THR A 200 -9.86 -17.49 -3.87
CA THR A 200 -8.62 -16.73 -3.62
C THR A 200 -8.84 -15.52 -2.71
N VAL A 201 -7.83 -15.24 -1.88
CA VAL A 201 -7.75 -14.11 -0.97
C VAL A 201 -7.66 -12.80 -1.75
N THR A 202 -8.50 -11.84 -1.39
CA THR A 202 -8.43 -10.47 -1.92
C THR A 202 -7.33 -9.67 -1.23
N MET A 203 -6.79 -8.64 -1.90
CA MET A 203 -5.77 -7.76 -1.32
C MET A 203 -6.21 -7.14 0.02
N ARG A 204 -7.49 -6.75 0.13
CA ARG A 204 -8.07 -6.27 1.39
C ARG A 204 -7.98 -7.32 2.50
N GLN A 205 -8.42 -8.55 2.23
CA GLN A 205 -8.35 -9.64 3.21
C GLN A 205 -6.91 -9.94 3.63
N TYR A 206 -5.96 -9.88 2.69
CA TYR A 206 -4.54 -10.06 2.98
C TYR A 206 -4.01 -9.00 3.96
N TYR A 207 -4.21 -7.72 3.68
CA TYR A 207 -3.74 -6.67 4.58
C TYR A 207 -4.51 -6.66 5.91
N SER A 208 -5.83 -6.87 5.91
CA SER A 208 -6.58 -7.02 7.17
C SER A 208 -6.04 -8.18 8.01
N PHE A 209 -5.62 -9.28 7.38
CA PHE A 209 -4.96 -10.38 8.06
C PHE A 209 -3.59 -9.96 8.63
N ARG A 210 -2.76 -9.23 7.88
CA ARG A 210 -1.42 -8.79 8.34
C ARG A 210 -1.45 -7.71 9.43
N LEU A 211 -2.49 -6.88 9.47
CA LEU A 211 -2.66 -5.84 10.50
C LEU A 211 -3.17 -6.38 11.84
N GLN A 212 -3.64 -7.63 11.89
CA GLN A 212 -4.16 -8.22 13.11
C GLN A 212 -3.03 -8.80 13.97
N GLN A 213 -2.98 -8.40 15.24
CA GLN A 213 -2.09 -9.01 16.24
C GLN A 213 -2.55 -10.44 16.58
N ARG A 214 -1.61 -11.40 16.51
CA ARG A 214 -1.82 -12.81 16.87
C ARG A 214 -0.72 -13.31 17.81
N ALA A 215 -1.05 -14.29 18.64
CA ALA A 215 -0.07 -14.98 19.45
C ALA A 215 0.86 -15.82 18.57
N GLY A 216 2.17 -15.79 18.83
CA GLY A 216 3.18 -16.56 18.09
C GLY A 216 3.60 -15.96 16.73
N GLU A 217 3.07 -14.81 16.32
CA GLU A 217 3.53 -14.09 15.13
C GLU A 217 4.47 -12.92 15.50
N ALA A 218 5.40 -12.60 14.60
CA ALA A 218 6.32 -11.48 14.78
C ALA A 218 5.57 -10.14 14.83
N GLN A 219 5.86 -9.31 15.83
CA GLN A 219 5.21 -8.02 16.04
C GLN A 219 5.97 -6.85 15.41
N THR A 220 7.01 -7.12 14.61
CA THR A 220 7.89 -6.10 14.00
C THR A 220 7.09 -5.03 13.27
N LEU A 221 6.11 -5.44 12.46
CA LEU A 221 5.23 -4.54 11.73
C LEU A 221 4.47 -3.61 12.68
N LEU A 222 3.80 -4.18 13.69
CA LEU A 222 2.94 -3.45 14.62
C LEU A 222 3.71 -2.55 15.60
N ARG A 223 4.99 -2.85 15.85
CA ARG A 223 5.87 -2.09 16.75
C ARG A 223 6.62 -0.95 16.07
N SER A 224 6.48 -0.79 14.76
CA SER A 224 7.28 0.16 13.97
C SER A 224 6.76 1.61 13.96
N GLY A 225 5.72 1.93 14.75
CA GLY A 225 5.24 3.29 15.01
C GLY A 225 4.88 4.06 13.74
N ARG A 226 5.55 5.19 13.48
CA ARG A 226 5.32 5.99 12.26
C ARG A 226 5.49 5.20 10.96
N LEU A 227 6.42 4.23 10.93
CA LEU A 227 6.64 3.38 9.76
C LEU A 227 5.44 2.45 9.51
N PHE A 228 4.78 1.99 10.59
CA PHE A 228 3.55 1.23 10.53
C PHE A 228 2.41 2.05 9.93
N GLN A 229 2.26 3.31 10.37
CA GLN A 229 1.24 4.22 9.81
C GLN A 229 1.45 4.42 8.31
N GLN A 230 2.69 4.64 7.88
CA GLN A 230 3.02 4.78 6.46
C GLN A 230 2.71 3.51 5.68
N TYR A 231 3.07 2.34 6.23
CA TYR A 231 2.71 1.04 5.64
C TYR A 231 1.19 0.87 5.48
N MET A 232 0.39 1.28 6.47
CA MET A 232 -1.07 1.20 6.40
C MET A 232 -1.64 2.09 5.29
N VAL A 233 -1.12 3.31 5.13
CA VAL A 233 -1.53 4.22 4.06
C VAL A 233 -1.17 3.64 2.69
N ASP A 234 0.04 3.10 2.53
CA ASP A 234 0.48 2.45 1.29
C ASP A 234 -0.35 1.22 0.96
N ALA A 235 -0.68 0.39 1.96
CA ALA A 235 -1.55 -0.77 1.80
C ALA A 235 -2.96 -0.36 1.35
N TYR A 236 -3.52 0.70 1.96
CA TYR A 236 -4.84 1.22 1.58
C TYR A 236 -4.85 1.78 0.16
N ALA A 237 -3.85 2.60 -0.20
CA ALA A 237 -3.73 3.14 -1.54
C ALA A 237 -3.59 2.04 -2.60
N SER A 238 -2.81 0.98 -2.30
CA SER A 238 -2.68 -0.19 -3.17
C SER A 238 -4.02 -0.90 -3.39
N ILE A 239 -4.83 -1.06 -2.33
CA ILE A 239 -6.19 -1.64 -2.43
C ILE A 239 -7.10 -0.76 -3.30
N GLU A 240 -7.07 0.55 -3.09
CA GLU A 240 -7.89 1.51 -3.85
C GLU A 240 -7.47 1.55 -5.33
N GLU A 241 -6.18 1.52 -5.62
CA GLU A 241 -5.69 1.45 -6.99
C GLU A 241 -6.17 0.18 -7.70
N VAL A 242 -6.10 -0.98 -7.05
CA VAL A 242 -6.63 -2.24 -7.62
C VAL A 242 -8.14 -2.14 -7.88
N ARG A 243 -8.91 -1.52 -6.97
CA ARG A 243 -10.36 -1.29 -7.16
C ARG A 243 -10.66 -0.36 -8.32
N ILE A 244 -9.98 0.78 -8.40
CA ILE A 244 -10.16 1.75 -9.49
C ILE A 244 -9.74 1.15 -10.83
N ASN A 245 -8.62 0.41 -10.86
CA ASN A 245 -8.18 -0.30 -12.05
C ASN A 245 -9.20 -1.35 -12.51
N TRP A 246 -9.87 -2.04 -11.58
CA TRP A 246 -10.96 -2.95 -11.92
C TRP A 246 -12.16 -2.19 -12.52
N ILE A 247 -12.58 -1.08 -11.91
CA ILE A 247 -13.68 -0.24 -12.42
C ILE A 247 -13.35 0.27 -13.83
N ARG A 248 -12.11 0.72 -14.06
CA ARG A 248 -11.62 1.19 -15.36
C ARG A 248 -11.69 0.12 -16.43
N LYS A 249 -11.31 -1.12 -16.12
CA LYS A 249 -11.31 -2.24 -17.07
C LYS A 249 -12.71 -2.83 -17.33
N ASN A 250 -13.64 -2.69 -16.38
CA ASN A 250 -14.97 -3.32 -16.44
C ASN A 250 -16.11 -2.32 -16.71
N GLN A 251 -15.83 -1.17 -17.32
CA GLN A 251 -16.83 -0.12 -17.61
C GLN A 251 -18.06 -0.63 -18.39
N LYS A 252 -17.87 -1.58 -19.33
CA LYS A 252 -18.98 -2.19 -20.09
C LYS A 252 -19.95 -2.95 -19.18
N GLN A 253 -19.43 -3.72 -18.23
CA GLN A 253 -20.25 -4.50 -17.28
C GLN A 253 -20.98 -3.58 -16.28
N LEU A 254 -20.37 -2.44 -15.94
CA LEU A 254 -20.98 -1.41 -15.11
C LEU A 254 -22.05 -0.58 -15.83
N ARG A 255 -22.41 -0.95 -17.07
CA ARG A 255 -23.36 -0.23 -17.93
C ARG A 255 -23.02 1.26 -18.05
N ALA A 256 -21.72 1.58 -18.14
CA ALA A 256 -21.25 2.96 -18.27
C ALA A 256 -21.88 3.70 -19.47
N GLU A 257 -22.28 2.95 -20.51
CA GLU A 257 -22.93 3.44 -21.72
C GLU A 257 -24.28 4.13 -21.48
N LEU A 258 -25.07 3.68 -20.48
CA LEU A 258 -26.32 4.35 -20.07
C LEU A 258 -26.04 5.76 -19.52
N TYR A 259 -24.85 5.98 -18.94
CA TYR A 259 -24.47 7.27 -18.37
C TYR A 259 -23.80 8.20 -19.40
N ASN A 260 -23.24 7.65 -20.47
CA ASN A 260 -22.77 8.44 -21.61
C ASN A 260 -23.97 9.11 -22.28
N GLY A 261 -25.07 8.39 -22.56
CA GLY A 261 -26.25 8.98 -23.21
C GLY A 261 -26.87 10.17 -22.46
N LEU A 262 -26.86 10.15 -21.13
CA LEU A 262 -27.47 11.20 -20.30
C LEU A 262 -26.57 12.44 -20.13
N ARG A 263 -25.24 12.26 -20.21
CA ARG A 263 -24.25 13.36 -20.08
C ARG A 263 -23.84 13.91 -21.44
N ASP A 264 -23.78 13.09 -22.47
CA ASP A 264 -23.55 13.49 -23.85
C ASP A 264 -24.71 14.35 -24.36
N ALA A 265 -25.96 14.08 -23.96
CA ALA A 265 -27.10 14.97 -24.25
C ALA A 265 -27.00 16.36 -23.58
N ILE A 266 -26.18 16.50 -22.52
CA ILE A 266 -25.97 17.75 -21.78
C ILE A 266 -24.69 18.47 -22.23
N ASN A 267 -23.68 17.71 -22.66
CA ASN A 267 -22.35 18.21 -23.00
C ASN A 267 -22.05 18.29 -24.51
N GLN A 268 -22.95 17.83 -25.40
CA GLN A 268 -22.78 17.93 -26.86
C GLN A 268 -22.96 19.36 -27.36
N GLY A 269 -21.98 20.18 -27.04
CA GLY A 269 -21.56 21.33 -27.83
C GLY A 269 -20.09 21.25 -28.25
N ASP A 270 -19.38 20.12 -28.04
CA ASP A 270 -17.95 20.01 -28.40
C ASP A 270 -17.61 18.79 -29.26
N VAL A 271 -17.04 19.08 -30.42
CA VAL A 271 -16.72 18.19 -31.54
C VAL A 271 -15.20 18.01 -31.59
N MET A 272 -14.59 17.20 -30.72
CA MET A 272 -13.24 16.66 -30.95
C MET A 272 -13.02 15.37 -30.13
N THR A 273 -13.02 14.23 -30.82
CA THR A 273 -12.95 12.88 -30.21
C THR A 273 -11.54 12.28 -30.11
N ASN A 274 -10.50 12.95 -30.63
CA ASN A 274 -9.20 12.31 -30.85
C ASN A 274 -8.12 12.59 -29.80
N SER A 275 -8.37 13.44 -28.80
CA SER A 275 -7.43 13.75 -27.71
C SER A 275 -8.01 13.56 -26.30
N VAL A 276 -9.28 13.16 -26.19
CA VAL A 276 -9.94 12.98 -24.90
C VAL A 276 -9.78 11.54 -24.45
N GLY A 277 -8.90 11.32 -23.47
CA GLY A 277 -8.78 10.04 -22.78
C GLY A 277 -10.16 9.53 -22.37
N ARG A 278 -10.43 8.23 -22.62
CA ARG A 278 -11.75 7.64 -22.36
C ARG A 278 -12.18 7.90 -20.91
N MET A 279 -13.23 8.69 -20.73
CA MET A 279 -13.72 9.06 -19.40
C MET A 279 -14.16 7.79 -18.66
N THR A 280 -13.50 7.48 -17.54
CA THR A 280 -13.90 6.37 -16.67
C THR A 280 -14.93 6.88 -15.68
N ILE A 281 -16.12 6.31 -15.68
CA ILE A 281 -17.19 6.71 -14.77
C ILE A 281 -17.11 5.83 -13.52
N LEU A 282 -16.98 6.47 -12.36
CA LEU A 282 -17.08 5.79 -11.08
C LEU A 282 -18.56 5.58 -10.72
N PRO A 283 -19.00 4.35 -10.39
CA PRO A 283 -20.37 4.08 -10.00
C PRO A 283 -20.71 4.69 -8.63
N SER A 284 -22.00 4.81 -8.31
CA SER A 284 -22.45 5.25 -6.97
C SER A 284 -22.03 4.29 -5.85
N SER A 285 -21.75 3.03 -6.18
CA SER A 285 -21.20 2.04 -5.22
C SER A 285 -19.75 2.30 -4.82
N TYR A 286 -19.03 3.20 -5.48
CA TYR A 286 -17.68 3.59 -5.10
C TYR A 286 -17.71 4.63 -3.97
N THR A 287 -17.47 4.18 -2.73
CA THR A 287 -17.49 5.01 -1.52
C THR A 287 -16.54 6.21 -1.64
N GLY A 288 -17.01 7.39 -1.23
CA GLY A 288 -16.24 8.65 -1.30
C GLY A 288 -16.26 9.35 -2.66
N GLY A 289 -16.74 8.68 -3.72
CA GLY A 289 -16.93 9.29 -5.03
C GLY A 289 -18.01 10.38 -5.04
N PRO A 290 -17.99 11.31 -6.03
CA PRO A 290 -19.04 12.32 -6.16
C PRO A 290 -20.45 11.72 -6.27
N ARG A 291 -20.60 10.64 -7.06
CA ARG A 291 -21.90 9.97 -7.24
C ARG A 291 -22.39 9.27 -5.98
N TYR A 292 -21.49 8.67 -5.22
CA TYR A 292 -21.82 8.09 -3.91
C TYR A 292 -22.40 9.17 -2.97
N ARG A 293 -21.77 10.36 -2.93
CA ARG A 293 -22.27 11.47 -2.11
C ARG A 293 -23.63 12.00 -2.59
N VAL A 294 -23.82 12.14 -3.90
CA VAL A 294 -25.11 12.57 -4.47
C VAL A 294 -26.21 11.54 -4.20
N GLN A 295 -25.91 10.25 -4.35
CA GLN A 295 -26.86 9.17 -4.03
C GLN A 295 -27.28 9.23 -2.57
N ASN A 296 -26.32 9.26 -1.63
CA ASN A 296 -26.61 9.35 -0.20
C ASN A 296 -27.44 10.59 0.16
N TYR A 297 -27.19 11.72 -0.50
CA TYR A 297 -28.00 12.93 -0.32
C TYR A 297 -29.43 12.74 -0.83
N GLN A 298 -29.61 12.17 -2.02
CA GLN A 298 -30.93 11.88 -2.58
C GLN A 298 -31.71 10.91 -1.71
N ASP A 299 -31.05 9.85 -1.21
CA ASP A 299 -31.64 8.86 -0.31
C ASP A 299 -32.07 9.53 1.01
N ALA A 300 -31.22 10.37 1.60
CA ALA A 300 -31.57 11.14 2.80
C ALA A 300 -32.77 12.09 2.57
N MET A 301 -32.84 12.77 1.42
CA MET A 301 -33.98 13.62 1.07
C MET A 301 -35.26 12.83 0.83
N ALA A 302 -35.16 11.63 0.26
CA ALA A 302 -36.31 10.73 0.09
C ALA A 302 -36.85 10.27 1.45
N ILE A 303 -35.96 9.91 2.39
CA ILE A 303 -36.33 9.58 3.77
C ILE A 303 -37.01 10.77 4.44
N CYS A 304 -36.46 11.99 4.32
CA CYS A 304 -37.07 13.18 4.92
C CYS A 304 -38.47 13.47 4.38
N ARG A 305 -38.72 13.22 3.08
CA ARG A 305 -40.05 13.37 2.48
C ARG A 305 -41.06 12.34 2.97
N TYR A 306 -40.60 11.12 3.25
CA TYR A 306 -41.47 10.03 3.68
C TYR A 306 -41.72 10.02 5.20
N ALA A 307 -40.65 10.14 5.99
CA ALA A 307 -40.68 10.02 7.45
C ALA A 307 -40.73 11.36 8.19
N GLY A 308 -40.52 12.49 7.50
CA GLY A 308 -40.38 13.81 8.11
C GLY A 308 -38.93 14.17 8.39
N TYR A 309 -38.71 15.40 8.87
CA TYR A 309 -37.37 15.90 9.17
C TYR A 309 -36.80 15.25 10.43
N PRO A 310 -35.46 15.07 10.52
CA PRO A 310 -34.83 14.49 11.69
C PRO A 310 -34.90 15.45 12.89
N ASP A 311 -35.33 14.93 14.04
CA ASP A 311 -35.35 15.68 15.31
C ASP A 311 -34.00 15.67 16.03
N LEU A 312 -33.20 14.61 15.84
CA LEU A 312 -31.93 14.39 16.54
C LEU A 312 -30.80 14.16 15.53
N PHE A 313 -29.67 14.83 15.78
CA PHE A 313 -28.41 14.60 15.07
C PHE A 313 -27.37 14.08 16.05
N LEU A 314 -26.96 12.82 15.90
CA LEU A 314 -25.97 12.18 16.77
C LEU A 314 -24.60 12.17 16.10
N THR A 315 -23.61 12.75 16.78
CA THR A 315 -22.20 12.65 16.37
C THR A 315 -21.48 11.76 17.37
N PHE A 316 -20.88 10.66 16.89
CA PHE A 316 -20.08 9.76 17.71
C PHE A 316 -18.59 9.96 17.40
N THR A 317 -17.82 10.41 18.37
CA THR A 317 -16.39 10.68 18.23
C THR A 317 -15.57 9.68 19.03
N CYS A 318 -14.41 9.29 18.48
CA CYS A 318 -13.49 8.40 19.17
C CYS A 318 -12.68 9.18 20.22
N ASN A 319 -12.50 8.61 21.41
CA ASN A 319 -11.59 9.13 22.42
C ASN A 319 -10.39 8.18 22.60
N PRO A 320 -9.16 8.58 22.27
CA PRO A 320 -7.96 7.76 22.47
C PRO A 320 -7.73 7.35 23.94
N LYS A 321 -8.32 8.07 24.91
CA LYS A 321 -8.22 7.79 26.36
C LYS A 321 -9.21 6.75 26.87
N TRP A 322 -9.98 6.10 25.99
CA TRP A 322 -10.86 5.01 26.42
C TRP A 322 -10.06 3.88 27.10
N PRO A 323 -10.59 3.30 28.19
CA PRO A 323 -9.87 2.32 29.00
C PRO A 323 -9.47 1.08 28.21
N GLU A 324 -10.27 0.66 27.22
CA GLU A 324 -9.95 -0.49 26.37
C GLU A 324 -8.71 -0.23 25.49
N ILE A 325 -8.52 1.01 25.05
CA ILE A 325 -7.33 1.42 24.29
C ILE A 325 -6.13 1.49 25.23
N GLN A 326 -6.28 2.13 26.39
CA GLN A 326 -5.18 2.28 27.36
C GLN A 326 -4.69 0.93 27.89
N PHE A 327 -5.60 0.04 28.29
CA PHE A 327 -5.29 -1.31 28.74
C PHE A 327 -4.51 -2.12 27.69
N PHE A 328 -4.89 -1.99 26.42
CA PHE A 328 -4.16 -2.63 25.34
C PHE A 328 -2.76 -2.06 25.16
N LEU A 329 -2.60 -0.73 25.23
CA LEU A 329 -1.30 -0.07 25.12
C LEU A 329 -0.38 -0.40 26.31
N GLU A 330 -0.92 -0.54 27.51
CA GLU A 330 -0.17 -1.01 28.70
C GLU A 330 0.38 -2.43 28.52
N THR A 331 -0.30 -3.27 27.74
CA THR A 331 0.17 -4.63 27.43
C THR A 331 1.40 -4.63 26.51
N VAL A 332 1.63 -3.57 25.74
CA VAL A 332 2.74 -3.46 24.78
C VAL A 332 3.57 -2.22 25.11
N GLU A 333 4.66 -2.43 25.86
CA GLU A 333 5.54 -1.35 26.31
C GLU A 333 6.00 -0.43 25.17
N GLY A 334 5.92 0.88 25.41
CA GLY A 334 6.45 1.92 24.53
C GLY A 334 5.56 2.37 23.37
N GLN A 335 4.34 1.84 23.21
CA GLN A 335 3.42 2.29 22.16
C GLN A 335 2.53 3.44 22.62
N LYS A 336 2.30 4.42 21.74
CA LYS A 336 1.28 5.46 21.94
C LYS A 336 -0.01 5.10 21.22
N SER A 337 -1.10 5.76 21.58
CA SER A 337 -2.38 5.66 20.87
C SER A 337 -2.21 5.90 19.37
N ASP A 338 -1.41 6.92 19.04
CA ASP A 338 -1.21 7.36 17.66
C ASP A 338 -0.48 6.29 16.83
N ASP A 339 0.38 5.48 17.46
CA ASP A 339 1.11 4.39 16.80
C ASP A 339 0.19 3.22 16.41
N ARG A 340 -1.00 3.11 17.03
CA ARG A 340 -1.94 1.98 16.87
C ARG A 340 -3.32 2.42 16.38
N PRO A 341 -3.42 3.04 15.18
CA PRO A 341 -4.70 3.45 14.61
C PRO A 341 -5.63 2.27 14.29
N ASP A 342 -5.06 1.07 14.11
CA ASP A 342 -5.80 -0.18 13.95
C ASP A 342 -6.65 -0.51 15.18
N ILE A 343 -6.12 -0.30 16.39
CA ILE A 343 -6.83 -0.55 17.65
C ILE A 343 -7.88 0.52 17.91
N ILE A 344 -7.51 1.80 17.72
CA ILE A 344 -8.45 2.93 17.84
C ILE A 344 -9.69 2.69 16.96
N SER A 345 -9.46 2.35 15.69
CA SER A 345 -10.55 2.09 14.73
C SER A 345 -11.42 0.90 15.14
N ARG A 346 -10.83 -0.14 15.73
CA ARG A 346 -11.57 -1.33 16.20
C ARG A 346 -12.41 -1.02 17.43
N VAL A 347 -11.86 -0.35 18.44
CA VAL A 347 -12.62 0.04 19.64
C VAL A 347 -13.74 1.00 19.27
N PHE A 348 -13.46 1.98 18.40
CA PHE A 348 -14.49 2.86 17.84
C PHE A 348 -15.61 2.07 17.17
N SER A 349 -15.26 1.11 16.31
CA SER A 349 -16.26 0.29 15.63
C SER A 349 -17.10 -0.52 16.62
N ILE A 350 -16.49 -1.14 17.64
CA ILE A 350 -17.20 -1.94 18.65
C ILE A 350 -18.20 -1.06 19.41
N LYS A 351 -17.75 0.10 19.92
CA LYS A 351 -18.63 1.02 20.67
C LYS A 351 -19.72 1.64 19.79
N LEU A 352 -19.42 1.91 18.51
CA LEU A 352 -20.43 2.37 17.56
C LEU A 352 -21.49 1.30 17.32
N TRP A 353 -21.10 0.03 17.20
CA TRP A 353 -22.05 -1.09 17.08
C TRP A 353 -22.92 -1.25 18.33
N GLU A 354 -22.34 -1.07 19.51
CA GLU A 354 -23.08 -1.07 20.77
C GLU A 354 -24.13 0.05 20.80
N LEU A 355 -23.75 1.29 20.46
CA LEU A 355 -24.68 2.42 20.35
C LEU A 355 -25.81 2.15 19.33
N ILE A 356 -25.48 1.59 18.16
CA ILE A 356 -26.48 1.23 17.15
C ILE A 356 -27.43 0.16 17.69
N ASN A 357 -26.91 -0.84 18.40
CA ASN A 357 -27.71 -1.89 19.02
C ASN A 357 -28.62 -1.33 20.12
N ASP A 358 -28.15 -0.39 20.93
CA ASP A 358 -28.96 0.27 21.95
C ASP A 358 -30.11 1.09 21.34
N ILE A 359 -29.83 1.83 20.27
CA ILE A 359 -30.85 2.60 19.54
C ILE A 359 -31.89 1.66 18.91
N LYS A 360 -31.44 0.60 18.23
CA LYS A 360 -32.32 -0.25 17.40
C LYS A 360 -33.01 -1.36 18.18
N CYS A 361 -32.27 -2.06 19.03
CA CYS A 361 -32.72 -3.27 19.73
C CYS A 361 -33.24 -2.94 21.13
N GLN A 362 -32.53 -2.07 21.88
CA GLN A 362 -33.00 -1.64 23.22
C GLN A 362 -34.04 -0.51 23.14
N GLN A 363 -34.30 0.02 21.93
CA GLN A 363 -35.39 0.96 21.65
C GLN A 363 -35.38 2.19 22.56
N ILE A 364 -34.20 2.72 22.88
CA ILE A 364 -34.05 3.89 23.77
C ILE A 364 -34.84 5.10 23.24
N PHE A 365 -34.97 5.21 21.91
CA PHE A 365 -35.76 6.24 21.23
C PHE A 365 -37.11 5.73 20.68
N GLY A 366 -37.56 4.57 21.14
CA GLY A 366 -38.76 3.89 20.64
C GLY A 366 -38.47 2.84 19.56
N LYS A 367 -39.54 2.25 19.03
CA LYS A 367 -39.46 1.14 18.08
C LYS A 367 -39.04 1.64 16.69
N VAL A 368 -38.02 0.99 16.11
CA VAL A 368 -37.60 1.26 14.73
C VAL A 368 -38.69 0.81 13.76
N THR A 369 -39.27 1.77 13.02
CA THR A 369 -40.30 1.54 12.00
C THR A 369 -39.73 1.16 10.63
N SER A 370 -38.55 1.67 10.29
CA SER A 370 -37.88 1.38 9.01
C SER A 370 -36.38 1.63 9.10
N GLU A 371 -35.60 0.83 8.38
CA GLU A 371 -34.17 1.02 8.14
C GLU A 371 -33.94 1.10 6.62
N PHE A 372 -33.24 2.14 6.17
CA PHE A 372 -32.98 2.41 4.76
C PHE A 372 -31.49 2.36 4.45
#